data_AF-A0A453J1Y0-F1
#
_entry.id   AF-A0A453J1Y0-F1
#
_cell.length_a   1.000
_cell.length_b   1.000
_cell.length_c   1.000
_cell.angle_alpha   90.00
_cell.angle_beta   90.00
_cell.angle_gamma   90.00
#
_symmetry.space_group_name_H-M   'P 1'
#
loop_
_entity.id
_entity.type
_entity.pdbx_description
1 polymer ?
#
loop_
_entity_poly.entity_id
_entity_poly.type
_entity_poly.pdbx_seq_one_letter_code
_entity_poly.pdbx_strand_id
1 'polypeptide(L)' 'LNPVQVIVGGVAAGVWAYQKHRQRTNVHIMALNLVRGVPLTPREKETMIDILTPPPPARRWWWPLK' A
#
# COMPACT_ATOMS: atom_id res chain seq x y z
N LEU A 1 2.66 2.79 -41.42
CA LEU A 1 1.66 2.11 -40.55
C LEU A 1 0.29 2.32 -41.15
N ASN A 2 -0.48 1.24 -41.30
CA ASN A 2 -1.81 1.31 -41.88
C ASN A 2 -2.79 1.83 -40.82
N PRO A 3 -3.84 2.58 -41.17
CA PRO A 3 -4.77 3.16 -40.18
C PRO A 3 -5.36 2.10 -39.23
N VAL A 4 -5.59 0.87 -39.73
CA VAL A 4 -6.03 -0.28 -38.91
C VAL A 4 -5.03 -0.63 -37.80
N GLN A 5 -3.72 -0.57 -38.07
CA GLN A 5 -2.69 -0.87 -37.08
C GLN A 5 -2.62 0.17 -35.96
N VAL A 6 -2.86 1.44 -36.29
CA VAL A 6 -2.91 2.54 -35.30
C VAL A 6 -4.10 2.36 -34.37
N ILE A 7 -5.27 2.00 -34.91
CA ILE A 7 -6.49 1.75 -34.14
C ILE A 7 -6.30 0.56 -33.20
N VAL A 8 -5.82 -0.57 -33.73
CA VAL A 8 -5.57 -1.78 -32.92
C VAL A 8 -4.54 -1.51 -31.82
N GLY A 9 -3.46 -0.79 -32.14
CA GLY A 9 -2.45 -0.39 -31.15
C GLY A 9 -3.02 0.50 -30.05
N GLY A 10 -3.85 1.49 -30.39
CA GLY A 10 -4.50 2.37 -29.42
C GLY A 10 -5.44 1.63 -28.47
N VAL A 11 -6.26 0.71 -29.00
CA VAL A 11 -7.16 -0.12 -28.18
C VAL A 11 -6.36 -1.02 -27.24
N ALA A 12 -5.32 -1.71 -27.74
CA ALA A 12 -4.49 -2.58 -26.93
C ALA A 12 -3.79 -1.83 -25.78
N ALA A 13 -3.24 -0.64 -26.07
CA ALA A 13 -2.62 0.22 -25.06
C ALA A 13 -3.62 0.68 -24.00
N GLY A 14 -4.84 1.03 -24.40
CA GLY A 14 -5.93 1.42 -23.48
C GLY A 14 -6.33 0.28 -22.54
N VAL A 15 -6.50 -0.95 -23.08
CA VAL A 15 -6.82 -2.14 -22.27
C VAL A 15 -5.70 -2.45 -21.28
N TRP A 16 -4.43 -2.39 -21.72
CA TRP A 16 -3.27 -2.61 -20.84
C TRP A 16 -3.20 -1.58 -19.71
N ALA A 17 -3.36 -0.29 -20.05
CA ALA A 17 -3.34 0.79 -19.06
C ALA A 17 -4.47 0.63 -18.03
N TYR A 18 -5.68 0.28 -18.47
CA TYR A 18 -6.82 0.02 -17.59
C TYR A 18 -6.57 -1.17 -16.67
N GLN A 19 -6.09 -2.30 -17.20
CA GLN A 19 -5.76 -3.48 -16.39
C GLN A 19 -4.66 -3.17 -15.37
N LYS A 20 -3.62 -2.44 -15.78
CA LYS A 20 -2.52 -2.04 -14.88
C LYS A 20 -3.01 -1.13 -13.76
N HIS A 21 -3.91 -0.20 -14.06
CA HIS A 21 -4.54 0.66 -13.05
C HIS A 21 -5.34 -0.18 -12.05
N ARG A 22 -6.17 -1.11 -12.52
CA ARG A 22 -7.00 -1.99 -11.67
C ARG A 22 -6.17 -2.91 -10.78
N GLN A 23 -5.04 -3.41 -11.27
CA GLN A 23 -4.10 -4.20 -10.46
C GLN A 23 -3.51 -3.40 -9.28
N ARG A 24 -3.20 -2.11 -9.47
CA ARG A 24 -2.66 -1.26 -8.39
C ARG A 24 -3.68 -1.02 -7.27
N THR A 25 -4.97 -1.01 -7.57
CA THR A 25 -6.03 -0.90 -6.55
C THR A 25 -6.29 -2.23 -5.84
N ASN A 26 -6.17 -3.35 -6.57
CA ASN A 26 -6.32 -4.69 -6.01
C ASN A 26 -5.20 -5.06 -5.01
N VAL A 27 -3.95 -4.61 -5.18
CA VAL A 27 -2.88 -4.91 -4.19
C VAL A 27 -3.09 -4.21 -2.85
N HIS A 28 -3.72 -3.02 -2.83
CA HIS A 28 -4.06 -2.33 -1.58
C HIS A 28 -5.17 -3.08 -0.85
N ILE A 29 -6.19 -3.56 -1.59
CA ILE A 29 -7.23 -4.43 -1.04
C ILE A 29 -6.64 -5.79 -0.61
N MET A 30 -5.67 -6.34 -1.35
CA MET A 30 -5.00 -7.60 -1.00
C MET A 30 -4.12 -7.45 0.23
N ALA A 31 -3.35 -6.38 0.35
CA ALA A 31 -2.58 -6.05 1.55
C ALA A 31 -3.51 -5.81 2.76
N LEU A 32 -4.62 -5.10 2.55
CA LEU A 32 -5.62 -4.87 3.58
C LEU A 32 -6.36 -6.15 3.98
N ASN A 33 -6.66 -7.04 3.04
CA ASN A 33 -7.22 -8.37 3.30
C ASN A 33 -6.19 -9.33 3.90
N LEU A 34 -4.89 -9.20 3.63
CA LEU A 34 -3.87 -9.95 4.36
C LEU A 34 -3.78 -9.48 5.81
N VAL A 35 -3.79 -8.17 6.05
CA VAL A 35 -3.79 -7.58 7.40
C VAL A 35 -5.10 -7.86 8.15
N ARG A 36 -6.24 -7.94 7.46
CA ARG A 36 -7.56 -8.26 8.04
C ARG A 36 -7.87 -9.75 8.09
N GLY A 37 -7.20 -10.55 7.27
CA GLY A 37 -7.35 -12.00 7.15
C GLY A 37 -6.41 -12.77 8.07
N VAL A 38 -5.40 -12.10 8.63
CA VAL A 38 -4.78 -12.51 9.90
C VAL A 38 -5.71 -12.01 11.01
N PRO A 39 -6.43 -12.90 11.72
CA PRO A 39 -7.36 -12.49 12.77
C PRO A 39 -6.54 -12.10 13.99
N LEU A 40 -5.97 -10.89 14.00
CA LEU A 40 -5.53 -10.27 15.24
C LEU A 40 -6.78 -9.74 15.93
N THR A 41 -7.21 -10.46 16.96
CA THR A 41 -8.28 -10.03 17.87
C THR A 41 -7.96 -8.64 18.41
N PRO A 42 -8.97 -7.82 18.78
CA PRO A 42 -8.73 -6.48 19.32
C PRO A 42 -7.68 -6.44 20.45
N ARG A 43 -7.60 -7.54 21.22
CA ARG A 43 -6.61 -7.76 22.28
C ARG A 43 -5.19 -8.00 21.76
N GLU A 44 -5.02 -8.78 20.69
CA GLU A 44 -3.69 -9.01 20.11
C GLU A 44 -3.11 -7.76 19.44
N LYS A 45 -3.99 -6.90 18.89
CA LYS A 45 -3.58 -5.59 18.38
C LYS A 45 -3.10 -4.65 19.49
N GLU A 46 -3.79 -4.62 20.64
CA GLU A 46 -3.36 -3.86 21.81
C GLU A 46 -1.99 -4.33 22.30
N THR A 47 -1.79 -5.65 22.43
CA THR A 47 -0.50 -6.21 22.87
C THR A 47 0.63 -5.97 21.86
N MET A 48 0.34 -5.98 20.56
CA MET A 48 1.36 -5.71 19.55
C MET A 48 1.78 -4.22 19.57
N ILE A 49 0.84 -3.31 19.81
CA ILE A 49 1.15 -1.88 19.99
C ILE A 49 2.01 -1.68 21.25
N ASP A 50 1.74 -2.42 22.33
CA ASP A 50 2.55 -2.37 23.54
C ASP A 50 4.00 -2.84 23.30
N ILE A 51 4.19 -3.97 22.59
CA ILE A 51 5.52 -4.50 22.25
C ILE A 51 6.27 -3.59 21.27
N LEU A 52 5.57 -3.00 20.29
CA LEU A 52 6.16 -2.11 19.29
C LEU A 52 6.34 -0.68 19.77
N THR A 53 5.86 -0.32 20.97
CA THR A 53 6.11 0.99 21.54
C THR A 53 7.56 1.03 22.01
N PRO A 54 8.48 1.72 21.29
CA PRO A 54 9.85 1.80 21.74
C PRO A 54 9.87 2.53 23.09
N PRO A 55 10.78 2.17 24.02
CA PRO A 55 10.93 2.91 25.26
C PRO A 55 11.12 4.40 24.94
N PRO A 56 10.47 5.31 25.69
CA PRO A 56 10.47 6.73 25.38
C PRO A 56 11.91 7.18 25.16
N PRO A 57 12.21 7.84 24.03
CA PRO A 57 13.57 8.19 23.69
C PRO A 57 14.14 9.01 24.86
N ALA A 58 15.21 8.50 25.47
CA ALA A 58 15.94 9.22 26.50
C ALA A 58 16.18 10.64 25.96
N ARG A 59 15.64 11.64 26.69
CA ARG A 59 15.63 13.06 26.34
C ARG A 59 16.88 13.41 25.55
N ARG A 60 16.72 13.54 24.22
CA ARG A 60 17.81 13.81 23.30
C ARG A 60 18.20 15.28 23.50
N TRP A 61 19.20 15.48 24.37
CA TRP A 61 19.87 16.73 24.75
C TRP A 61 20.64 17.38 23.57
N TRP A 62 20.05 17.41 22.37
CA TRP A 62 20.75 17.77 21.13
C TRP A 62 19.87 18.55 20.14
N TRP A 63 18.89 19.32 20.60
CA TRP A 63 18.23 20.35 19.78
C TRP A 63 18.31 21.69 20.50
N PRO A 64 18.79 22.77 19.85
CA PRO A 64 18.60 24.11 20.39
C PRO A 64 17.14 24.52 20.11
N LEU A 65 16.40 24.88 21.16
CA LEU A 65 15.17 25.65 21.00
C LEU A 65 15.56 27.01 20.40
N LYS A 66 14.90 27.41 19.31
CA LYS A 66 14.88 28.79 18.85
C LYS A 66 13.57 29.42 19.27
#